data_AF-A0A920JKF0-F1
#
_entry.id   AF-A0A920JKF0-F1
#
_cell.length_a   1.000
_cell.length_b   1.000
_cell.length_c   1.000
_cell.angle_alpha   90.00
_cell.angle_beta   90.00
_cell.angle_gamma   90.00
#
_symmetry.space_group_name_H-M   'P 1'
#
loop_
_entity.id
_entity.type
_entity.pdbx_description
1 polymer ?
#
loop_
_entity_poly.entity_id
_entity_poly.type
_entity_poly.pdbx_seq_one_letter_code
_entity_poly.pdbx_strand_id
1 'polypeptide(L)' 'MPIMNLMNLKKKIKKTGMTKEADEKASSELKKLQMMSPMSAEATVVRNFLDVLVSAHGKRKQKQKYHWTRHMKF' A
#
# COMPACT_ATOMS: atom_id res chain seq x y z
N MET A 1 -1.28 18.84 6.23
CA MET A 1 -1.15 17.37 6.09
C MET A 1 -0.39 16.83 7.29
N PRO A 2 -0.90 15.88 8.07
CA PRO A 2 -0.15 15.29 9.17
C PRO A 2 1.07 14.55 8.62
N ILE A 3 2.23 14.84 9.18
CA ILE A 3 3.50 14.16 8.88
C ILE A 3 3.31 12.72 9.34
N MET A 4 2.94 11.81 8.42
CA MET A 4 2.86 10.39 8.73
C MET A 4 4.27 9.96 9.10
N ASN A 5 4.44 9.56 10.36
CA ASN A 5 5.71 9.09 10.87
C ASN A 5 6.22 7.94 9.99
N LEU A 6 7.43 8.05 9.44
CA LEU A 6 8.05 7.08 8.51
C LEU A 6 8.04 5.65 9.09
N MET A 7 8.06 5.56 10.41
CA MET A 7 7.93 4.29 11.15
C MET A 7 6.61 3.56 10.88
N ASN A 8 5.49 4.28 10.72
CA ASN A 8 4.19 3.68 10.39
C ASN A 8 4.16 3.13 8.97
N LEU A 9 4.78 3.84 8.02
CA LEU A 9 4.92 3.39 6.63
C LEU A 9 5.74 2.10 6.56
N LYS A 10 6.88 2.05 7.26
CA LYS A 10 7.71 0.84 7.37
C LYS A 10 6.94 -0.35 7.97
N LYS A 11 6.13 -0.12 9.00
CA LYS A 11 5.27 -1.16 9.60
C LYS A 11 4.19 -1.65 8.62
N LYS A 12 3.60 -0.76 7.81
CA LYS A 12 2.60 -1.13 6.80
C LYS A 12 3.21 -2.01 5.71
N ILE A 13 4.37 -1.62 5.18
CA ILE A 13 5.11 -2.38 4.14
C ILE A 13 5.43 -3.81 4.64
N LYS A 14 5.92 -3.94 5.88
CA LYS A 14 6.18 -5.27 6.47
C LYS A 14 4.92 -6.10 6.75
N LYS A 15 3.77 -5.45 6.98
CA LYS A 15 2.50 -6.13 7.24
C LYS A 15 1.81 -6.60 5.96
N THR A 16 2.02 -5.89 4.86
CA THR A 16 1.59 -6.34 3.55
C THR A 16 2.46 -7.51 3.14
N GLY A 17 1.85 -8.65 2.79
CA GLY A 17 2.58 -9.82 2.29
C GLY A 17 3.08 -9.58 0.87
N MET A 18 3.99 -8.62 0.71
CA MET A 18 4.61 -8.26 -0.56
C MET A 18 5.54 -9.38 -1.04
N THR A 19 5.75 -9.47 -2.36
CA THR A 19 6.80 -10.31 -2.94
C THR A 19 8.18 -9.73 -2.61
N LYS A 20 9.25 -10.54 -2.70
CA LYS A 20 10.62 -10.11 -2.40
C LYS A 20 11.03 -8.85 -3.17
N GLU A 21 10.74 -8.81 -4.47
CA GLU A 21 11.04 -7.66 -5.34
C GLU A 21 10.29 -6.39 -4.93
N ALA A 22 9.02 -6.52 -4.52
CA ALA A 22 8.21 -5.39 -4.09
C ALA A 22 8.68 -4.83 -2.74
N ASP A 23 9.09 -5.70 -1.80
CA ASP A 23 9.62 -5.30 -0.50
C ASP A 23 10.99 -4.60 -0.62
N GLU A 24 11.87 -5.08 -1.52
CA GLU A 24 13.15 -4.44 -1.81
C GLU A 24 12.98 -3.06 -2.45
N LYS A 25 12.07 -2.92 -3.42
CA LYS A 25 11.73 -1.62 -4.03
C LYS A 25 11.13 -0.67 -3.00
N ALA A 26 10.17 -1.11 -2.20
CA ALA A 26 9.54 -0.29 -1.17
C ALA A 26 10.55 0.16 -0.10
N SER A 27 11.46 -0.74 0.30
CA SER A 27 12.53 -0.44 1.25
C SER A 27 13.54 0.57 0.70
N SER A 28 13.89 0.46 -0.58
CA SER A 28 14.80 1.39 -1.25
C SER A 28 14.21 2.80 -1.34
N GLU A 29 12.94 2.92 -1.75
CA GLU A 29 12.30 4.24 -1.82
C GLU A 29 12.01 4.84 -0.44
N LEU A 30 11.72 4.01 0.57
CA LEU A 30 11.58 4.48 1.95
C LEU A 30 12.90 5.01 2.53
N LYS A 31 14.05 4.46 2.12
CA LYS A 31 15.37 5.02 2.47
C LYS A 31 15.61 6.36 1.81
N LYS A 32 15.25 6.53 0.53
CA LYS A 32 15.34 7.83 -0.16
C LYS A 32 14.45 8.86 0.52
N LEU A 33 13.21 8.49 0.86
CA LEU A 33 12.27 9.36 1.58
C LEU A 33 12.79 9.80 2.96
N GLN A 34 13.56 8.96 3.66
CA GLN A 34 14.20 9.33 4.94
C GLN A 34 15.27 10.42 4.79
N MET A 35 15.94 10.48 3.64
CA MET A 35 16.97 11.48 3.36
C MET A 35 16.40 12.78 2.76
N MET A 36 15.12 12.79 2.38
CA MET A 36 14.44 13.95 1.80
C MET A 36 13.85 14.87 2.88
N SER A 37 13.76 16.16 2.57
CA SER A 37 12.97 17.08 3.38
C SER A 37 11.49 16.68 3.34
N PRO A 38 10.79 16.57 4.50
CA PRO A 38 9.44 16.03 4.60
C PRO A 38 8.37 16.83 3.86
N MET A 39 8.69 18.05 3.42
CA MET A 39 7.79 18.95 2.70
C MET A 39 8.10 19.06 1.19
N SER A 40 9.14 18.38 0.69
CA SER A 40 9.53 18.45 -0.73
C SER A 40 8.46 17.84 -1.64
N ALA A 41 8.30 18.40 -2.84
CA ALA A 41 7.42 17.85 -3.87
C ALA A 41 7.81 16.41 -4.23
N GLU A 42 9.11 16.10 -4.22
CA GLU A 42 9.64 14.75 -4.47
C GLU A 42 9.23 13.76 -3.36
N ALA A 43 9.22 14.21 -2.10
CA ALA A 43 8.80 13.40 -0.97
C ALA A 43 7.30 13.02 -1.09
N THR A 44 6.48 13.91 -1.66
CA THR A 44 5.06 13.65 -1.91
C THR A 44 4.88 12.56 -2.96
N VAL A 45 5.65 12.59 -4.04
CA VAL A 45 5.61 11.58 -5.11
C VAL A 45 6.01 10.21 -4.57
N VAL A 46 7.11 10.13 -3.82
CA VAL A 46 7.59 8.86 -3.22
C VAL A 46 6.58 8.31 -2.22
N ARG A 47 5.96 9.17 -1.40
CA ARG A 47 4.91 8.75 -0.46
C ARG A 47 3.70 8.18 -1.18
N ASN A 48 3.27 8.82 -2.27
CA ASN A 48 2.16 8.33 -3.08
C ASN A 48 2.49 6.95 -3.69
N PHE A 49 3.71 6.78 -4.21
CA PHE A 49 4.17 5.49 -4.73
C PHE A 49 4.11 4.38 -3.67
N LEU A 50 4.63 4.64 -2.45
CA LEU A 50 4.59 3.67 -1.36
C LEU A 50 3.16 3.35 -0.91
N ASP A 51 2.24 4.32 -0.92
CA ASP A 51 0.84 4.11 -0.54
C ASP A 51 0.07 3.26 -1.57
N VAL A 52 0.33 3.49 -2.87
CA VAL A 52 -0.20 2.65 -3.95
C VAL A 52 0.34 1.23 -3.84
N LEU A 53 1.64 1.04 -3.61
CA LEU A 53 2.23 -0.28 -3.41
C LEU A 53 1.59 -1.03 -2.24
N VAL A 54 1.45 -0.37 -1.09
CA VAL A 54 0.81 -0.95 0.11
C VAL A 54 -0.65 -1.29 -0.17
N SER A 55 -1.37 -0.41 -0.87
CA SER A 55 -2.79 -0.61 -1.21
C SER A 55 -3.02 -1.72 -2.23
N ALA A 56 -2.08 -1.91 -3.17
CA ALA A 56 -2.15 -2.97 -4.17
C ALA A 56 -1.92 -4.37 -3.57
N HIS A 57 -0.97 -4.49 -2.64
CA HIS A 57 -0.63 -5.76 -1.98
C HIS A 57 -1.45 -6.00 -0.70
N GLY A 58 -2.14 -4.98 -0.21
CA GLY A 58 -3.09 -5.08 0.89
C GLY A 58 -4.19 -6.08 0.55
N LYS A 59 -4.50 -6.98 1.48
CA LYS A 59 -5.54 -8.01 1.30
C LYS A 59 -6.90 -7.34 1.04
N ARG A 60 -7.31 -7.23 -0.22
CA ARG A 60 -8.70 -6.96 -0.59
C ARG A 60 -9.54 -8.17 -0.17
N LYS A 61 -10.14 -8.10 1.02
CA LYS A 61 -11.21 -9.04 1.41
C LYS A 61 -12.47 -8.72 0.61
N GLN A 62 -12.46 -8.90 -0.71
CA GLN A 62 -13.70 -8.97 -1.47
C GLN A 62 -14.26 -10.38 -1.33
N LYS A 63 -15.15 -10.58 -0.37
CA LYS A 63 -16.09 -11.70 -0.41
C LYS A 63 -17.13 -11.38 -1.48
N GLN A 64 -16.84 -11.67 -2.75
CA GLN A 64 -17.89 -11.73 -3.75
C GLN A 64 -18.73 -12.98 -3.49
N LYS A 65 -19.88 -12.79 -2.82
CA LYS A 65 -20.97 -13.78 -2.81
C LYS A 65 -21.80 -13.56 -4.06
N TYR A 66 -21.50 -14.33 -5.10
CA TYR A 66 -22.41 -14.49 -6.23
C TYR A 66 -23.55 -15.43 -5.81
N HIS A 67 -24.75 -14.89 -5.61
CA HIS A 67 -25.97 -15.67 -5.39
C HIS A 67 -26.83 -15.60 -6.66
N TRP A 68 -26.62 -16.55 -7.58
CA TRP A 68 -27.36 -16.64 -8.85
C TRP A 68 -28.67 -17.44 -8.73
N THR A 69 -29.07 -17.86 -7.53
CA THR A 69 -30.19 -18.79 -7.35
C THR A 69 -31.42 -18.12 -6.75
N ARG A 70 -32.18 -17.42 -7.59
CA ARG A 70 -33.64 -17.27 -7.43
C ARG A 70 -34.16 -16.60 -8.69
N HIS A 71 -34.72 -17.38 -9.60
CA HIS A 71 -35.97 -17.15 -10.32
C HIS A 71 -36.11 -18.25 -11.39
N MET A 72 -36.12 -19.50 -10.94
CA MET A 72 -36.85 -20.57 -11.60
C MET A 72 -37.84 -21.08 -10.55
N LYS A 73 -38.97 -20.39 -10.46
CA LYS A 73 -40.20 -20.98 -9.94
C LYS A 73 -41.14 -21.03 -11.14
N PHE A 74 -41.39 -22.28 -11.54
CA PHE A 74 -42.56 -22.80 -12.26
C PHE A 74 -43.25 -21.89 -13.27
#